data_AF-A0A959JSL6-F1
#
_entry.id   AF-A0A959JSL6-F1
#
_cell.length_a   1.000
_cell.length_b   1.000
_cell.length_c   1.000
_cell.angle_alpha   90.00
_cell.angle_beta   90.00
_cell.angle_gamma   90.00
#
_symmetry.space_group_name_H-M   'P 1'
#
loop_
_entity.id
_entity.type
_entity.pdbx_description
1 polymer ?
#
loop_
_entity_poly.entity_id
_entity_poly.type
_entity_poly.pdbx_seq_one_letter_code
_entity_poly.pdbx_strand_id
1 'polypeptide(L)'
;MLYLDYARESGEWAPNPFGGNENLEAIAFLRELNEVIHRRHPGVLMIAEESTAWPLVTRPTWMGGLGFGMKWNMGWMHDILEYLSFDPALRRHHHDLLTFGLLYAFTENFMLPLSHDEVVHGKGSLLARMPGDRYQRFANLRLLYVYMWMYPGKKFLFMGNEFAQEREWDCDNILDWDLLRLPEHRGMQELLRDLNILYSSTESLYGQEFNQEGFEWLDCH
;
A
#
# COMPACT_ATOMS: atom_id res chain seq x y z
N MET A 1 19.03 0.40 2.54
CA MET A 1 19.85 -0.83 2.65
C MET A 1 20.46 -1.23 1.31
N LEU A 2 19.65 -1.41 0.27
CA LEU A 2 20.07 -1.97 -1.03
C LEU A 2 21.07 -1.11 -1.81
N TYR A 3 21.15 0.17 -1.50
CA TYR A 3 21.92 1.16 -2.26
C TYR A 3 23.04 1.76 -1.42
N LEU A 4 24.24 1.81 -1.99
CA LEU A 4 25.44 2.40 -1.39
C LEU A 4 25.42 3.93 -1.39
N ASP A 5 24.60 4.53 -2.26
CA ASP A 5 24.41 5.97 -2.44
C ASP A 5 23.11 6.49 -1.78
N TYR A 6 22.41 5.66 -1.02
CA TYR A 6 21.17 6.08 -0.35
C TYR A 6 21.40 7.29 0.56
N ALA A 7 20.73 8.40 0.25
CA ALA A 7 20.83 9.68 0.95
C ALA A 7 22.27 10.25 1.04
N ARG A 8 23.09 10.02 0.00
CA ARG A 8 24.46 10.54 -0.11
C ARG A 8 24.63 11.36 -1.37
N GLU A 9 25.45 12.41 -1.31
CA GLU A 9 25.76 13.22 -2.49
C GLU A 9 26.79 12.52 -3.40
N SER A 10 26.93 13.06 -4.62
CA SER A 10 27.96 12.59 -5.56
C SER A 10 29.35 12.79 -4.97
N GLY A 11 30.14 11.71 -4.91
CA GLY A 11 31.48 11.71 -4.31
C GLY A 11 31.55 11.32 -2.83
N GLU A 12 30.40 11.14 -2.17
CA GLU A 12 30.33 10.71 -0.76
C GLU A 12 30.16 9.19 -0.59
N TRP A 13 30.18 8.43 -1.70
CA TRP A 13 30.04 6.99 -1.71
C TRP A 13 31.00 6.35 -2.72
N ALA A 14 31.29 5.07 -2.52
CA ALA A 14 32.13 4.27 -3.41
C ALA A 14 31.31 3.14 -4.04
N PRO A 15 31.53 2.84 -5.33
CA PRO A 15 30.82 1.74 -5.99
C PRO A 15 31.25 0.38 -5.46
N ASN A 16 30.39 -0.61 -5.69
CA ASN A 16 30.73 -2.01 -5.44
C ASN A 16 31.84 -2.50 -6.39
N PRO A 17 32.42 -3.70 -6.18
CA PRO A 17 33.49 -4.24 -7.03
C PRO A 17 33.16 -4.35 -8.54
N PHE A 18 31.88 -4.25 -8.92
CA PHE A 18 31.42 -4.29 -10.30
C PHE A 18 31.10 -2.90 -10.88
N GLY A 19 31.32 -1.82 -10.12
CA GLY A 19 31.11 -0.45 -10.55
C GLY A 19 29.68 0.09 -10.35
N GLY A 20 28.79 -0.69 -9.75
CA GLY A 20 27.40 -0.29 -9.47
C GLY A 20 27.20 0.28 -8.06
N ASN A 21 25.98 0.75 -7.78
CA ASN A 21 25.59 1.28 -6.46
C ASN A 21 24.89 0.25 -5.58
N GLU A 22 24.76 -1.00 -6.02
CA GLU A 22 24.14 -2.07 -5.26
C GLU A 22 25.02 -2.48 -4.07
N ASN A 23 24.43 -2.51 -2.88
CA ASN A 23 25.06 -2.99 -1.67
C ASN A 23 24.97 -4.53 -1.61
N LEU A 24 26.01 -5.19 -2.14
CA LEU A 24 26.04 -6.64 -2.33
C LEU A 24 25.92 -7.42 -1.02
N GLU A 25 26.53 -6.92 0.04
CA GLU A 25 26.49 -7.50 1.37
C GLU A 25 25.07 -7.43 1.96
N ALA A 26 24.39 -6.29 1.81
CA ALA A 26 23.01 -6.14 2.24
C ALA A 26 22.06 -7.04 1.45
N ILE A 27 22.27 -7.18 0.13
CA ILE A 27 21.48 -8.07 -0.73
C ILE A 27 21.69 -9.53 -0.32
N ALA A 28 22.93 -9.95 -0.11
CA ALA A 28 23.25 -11.31 0.35
C ALA A 28 22.60 -11.60 1.71
N PHE A 29 22.70 -10.65 2.64
CA PHE A 29 22.06 -10.75 3.95
C PHE A 29 20.54 -10.92 3.86
N LEU A 30 19.85 -10.08 3.07
CA LEU A 30 18.39 -10.16 2.92
C LEU A 30 17.93 -11.48 2.30
N ARG A 31 18.68 -11.98 1.31
CA ARG A 31 18.40 -13.30 0.70
C ARG A 31 18.56 -14.43 1.73
N GLU A 32 19.68 -14.45 2.45
CA GLU A 32 19.92 -15.46 3.48
C GLU A 32 18.87 -15.39 4.61
N LEU A 33 18.51 -14.18 5.05
CA LEU A 33 17.47 -13.95 6.05
C LEU A 33 16.14 -14.59 5.62
N ASN A 34 15.65 -14.26 4.42
CA ASN A 34 14.40 -14.78 3.90
C ASN A 34 14.46 -16.32 3.72
N GLU A 35 15.56 -16.85 3.18
CA GLU A 35 15.75 -18.30 3.04
C GLU A 35 15.70 -19.04 4.39
N VAL A 36 16.41 -18.52 5.39
CA VAL A 36 16.46 -19.12 6.73
C VAL A 36 15.09 -19.05 7.40
N ILE A 37 14.41 -17.90 7.34
CA ILE A 37 13.10 -17.70 7.96
C ILE A 37 12.06 -18.62 7.32
N HIS A 38 11.93 -18.64 5.99
CA HIS A 38 10.95 -19.48 5.32
C HIS A 38 11.22 -20.97 5.50
N ARG A 39 12.49 -21.40 5.59
CA ARG A 39 12.85 -22.80 5.89
C ARG A 39 12.48 -23.20 7.33
N ARG A 40 12.68 -22.31 8.31
CA ARG A 40 12.40 -22.61 9.72
C ARG A 40 10.93 -22.43 10.09
N HIS A 41 10.24 -21.52 9.40
CA HIS A 41 8.85 -21.15 9.67
C HIS A 41 8.06 -21.07 8.35
N PRO A 42 7.68 -22.21 7.77
CA PRO A 42 6.83 -22.24 6.58
C PRO A 42 5.51 -21.49 6.82
N GLY A 43 5.11 -20.65 5.86
CA GLY A 43 3.87 -19.85 5.94
C GLY A 43 4.00 -18.49 6.64
N VAL A 44 5.17 -18.14 7.18
CA VAL A 44 5.42 -16.78 7.70
C VAL A 44 5.39 -15.74 6.57
N LEU A 45 4.89 -14.55 6.89
CA LEU A 45 4.87 -13.42 5.97
C LEU A 45 6.11 -12.54 6.22
N MET A 46 6.96 -12.43 5.20
CA MET A 46 8.03 -11.45 5.12
C MET A 46 7.59 -10.35 4.15
N ILE A 47 7.44 -9.12 4.64
CA ILE A 47 6.89 -8.00 3.86
C ILE A 47 7.94 -6.90 3.77
N ALA A 48 8.20 -6.40 2.57
CA ALA A 48 9.10 -5.28 2.33
C ALA A 48 8.31 -4.01 2.01
N GLU A 49 8.74 -2.88 2.56
CA GLU A 49 8.58 -1.59 1.90
C GLU A 49 9.88 -1.31 1.15
N GLU A 50 9.78 -1.12 -0.16
CA GLU A 50 10.93 -0.82 -1.01
C GLU A 50 10.46 0.25 -2.00
N SER A 51 10.89 1.48 -1.75
CA SER A 51 10.34 2.69 -2.37
C SER A 51 11.14 3.13 -3.62
N THR A 52 11.96 2.25 -4.16
CA THR A 52 12.59 2.39 -5.48
C THR A 52 12.00 1.36 -6.46
N ALA A 53 12.53 1.30 -7.67
CA ALA A 53 12.14 0.34 -8.70
C ALA A 53 12.97 -0.96 -8.63
N TRP A 54 13.42 -1.40 -7.43
CA TRP A 54 14.18 -2.64 -7.32
C TRP A 54 13.31 -3.83 -7.79
N PRO A 55 13.78 -4.64 -8.75
CA PRO A 55 12.97 -5.72 -9.32
C PRO A 55 13.05 -6.99 -8.47
N LEU A 56 12.05 -7.86 -8.59
CA LEU A 56 12.02 -9.20 -8.03
C LEU A 56 12.10 -9.22 -6.49
N VAL A 57 11.60 -8.18 -5.81
CA VAL A 57 11.61 -8.09 -4.34
C VAL A 57 10.88 -9.27 -3.71
N THR A 58 9.75 -9.67 -4.31
CA THR A 58 8.88 -10.74 -3.80
C THR A 58 9.08 -12.08 -4.50
N ARG A 59 10.16 -12.22 -5.28
CA ARG A 59 10.48 -13.46 -5.97
C ARG A 59 11.52 -14.28 -5.19
N PRO A 60 11.49 -15.62 -5.32
CA PRO A 60 12.48 -16.50 -4.73
C PRO A 60 13.93 -16.11 -5.06
N THR A 61 14.81 -16.32 -4.09
CA THR A 61 16.24 -15.98 -4.18
C THR A 61 16.97 -16.71 -5.30
N TRP A 62 16.58 -17.96 -5.59
CA TRP A 62 17.12 -18.77 -6.70
C TRP A 62 16.75 -18.26 -8.09
N MET A 63 15.76 -17.36 -8.21
CA MET A 63 15.45 -16.60 -9.44
C MET A 63 16.11 -15.22 -9.47
N GLY A 64 16.97 -14.91 -8.49
CA GLY A 64 17.58 -13.59 -8.34
C GLY A 64 16.74 -12.60 -7.54
N GLY A 65 15.62 -13.01 -6.94
CA GLY A 65 14.83 -12.14 -6.08
C GLY A 65 15.42 -11.91 -4.68
N LEU A 66 14.76 -11.08 -3.87
CA LEU A 66 15.14 -10.84 -2.47
C LEU A 66 14.50 -11.83 -1.49
N GLY A 67 13.49 -12.59 -1.92
CA GLY A 67 12.85 -13.64 -1.14
C GLY A 67 11.73 -13.18 -0.22
N PHE A 68 11.26 -11.93 -0.31
CA PHE A 68 10.09 -11.49 0.45
C PHE A 68 8.81 -12.16 -0.06
N GLY A 69 7.81 -12.31 0.81
CA GLY A 69 6.49 -12.81 0.43
C GLY A 69 5.62 -11.75 -0.23
N MET A 70 5.74 -10.48 0.22
CA MET A 70 4.99 -9.34 -0.31
C MET A 70 5.78 -8.03 -0.28
N LYS A 71 5.37 -7.08 -1.12
CA LYS A 71 5.92 -5.72 -1.19
C LYS A 71 4.79 -4.70 -1.07
N TRP A 72 5.00 -3.62 -0.32
CA TRP A 72 4.08 -2.48 -0.30
C TRP A 72 4.02 -1.81 -1.68
N ASN A 73 2.81 -1.62 -2.21
CA ASN A 73 2.58 -0.90 -3.45
C ASN A 73 2.50 0.60 -3.20
N MET A 74 3.67 1.23 -3.06
CA MET A 74 3.78 2.66 -2.80
C MET A 74 3.28 3.51 -3.98
N GLY A 75 3.43 3.02 -5.21
CA GLY A 75 2.91 3.67 -6.41
C GLY A 75 1.38 3.75 -6.38
N TRP A 76 0.70 2.61 -6.18
CA TRP A 76 -0.75 2.60 -5.98
C TRP A 76 -1.21 3.53 -4.86
N MET A 77 -0.52 3.51 -3.71
CA MET A 77 -0.89 4.36 -2.58
C MET A 77 -0.83 5.85 -2.97
N HIS A 78 0.25 6.28 -3.63
CA HIS A 78 0.41 7.66 -4.07
C HIS A 78 -0.65 8.05 -5.10
N ASP A 79 -0.78 7.26 -6.17
CA ASP A 79 -1.67 7.53 -7.29
C ASP A 79 -3.13 7.66 -6.83
N ILE A 80 -3.60 6.74 -5.97
CA ILE A 80 -5.00 6.71 -5.52
C ILE A 80 -5.30 7.84 -4.52
N LEU A 81 -4.37 8.16 -3.61
CA LEU A 81 -4.57 9.28 -2.68
C LEU A 81 -4.50 10.62 -3.41
N GLU A 82 -3.64 10.77 -4.41
CA GLU A 82 -3.61 11.95 -5.28
C GLU A 82 -4.91 12.07 -6.07
N TYR A 83 -5.34 10.99 -6.74
CA TYR A 83 -6.58 10.95 -7.51
C TYR A 83 -7.81 11.39 -6.71
N LEU A 84 -7.93 10.88 -5.48
CA LEU A 84 -9.06 11.20 -4.61
C LEU A 84 -8.98 12.60 -4.01
N SER A 85 -7.80 13.21 -3.94
CA SER A 85 -7.63 14.59 -3.46
C SER A 85 -8.18 15.63 -4.43
N PHE A 86 -8.22 15.32 -5.74
CA PHE A 86 -8.81 16.21 -6.73
C PHE A 86 -10.33 16.34 -6.56
N ASP A 87 -10.83 17.56 -6.81
CA ASP A 87 -12.26 17.80 -6.99
C ASP A 87 -12.84 16.79 -8.00
N PRO A 88 -13.98 16.14 -7.71
CA PRO A 88 -14.59 15.16 -8.60
C PRO A 88 -14.73 15.62 -10.06
N ALA A 89 -14.96 16.91 -10.30
CA ALA A 89 -15.06 17.47 -11.66
C ALA A 89 -13.74 17.42 -12.45
N LEU A 90 -12.60 17.43 -11.76
CA LEU A 90 -11.26 17.44 -12.37
C LEU A 90 -10.69 16.03 -12.59
N ARG A 91 -11.20 15.02 -11.89
CA ARG A 91 -10.69 13.64 -11.92
C ARG A 91 -10.64 13.01 -13.32
N ARG A 92 -11.48 13.47 -14.26
CA ARG A 92 -11.45 13.04 -15.67
C ARG A 92 -10.12 13.32 -16.37
N HIS A 93 -9.33 14.27 -15.87
CA HIS A 93 -8.03 14.64 -16.43
C HIS A 93 -6.88 13.83 -15.84
N HIS A 94 -7.17 13.00 -14.84
CA HIS A 94 -6.20 12.23 -14.06
C HIS A 94 -6.61 10.75 -13.96
N HIS A 95 -7.40 10.24 -14.92
CA HIS A 95 -7.93 8.88 -14.87
C HIS A 95 -6.83 7.81 -15.01
N ASP A 96 -5.67 8.20 -15.53
CA ASP A 96 -4.45 7.40 -15.55
C ASP A 96 -3.99 6.99 -14.14
N LEU A 97 -4.18 7.84 -13.12
CA LEU A 97 -3.84 7.49 -11.73
C LEU A 97 -4.64 6.29 -11.20
N LEU A 98 -5.86 6.05 -11.71
CA LEU A 98 -6.65 4.87 -11.34
C LEU A 98 -6.22 3.60 -12.08
N THR A 99 -5.63 3.73 -13.27
CA THR A 99 -5.40 2.60 -14.19
C THR A 99 -3.94 2.19 -14.29
N PHE A 100 -3.01 3.12 -14.07
CA PHE A 100 -1.56 2.91 -14.22
C PHE A 100 -1.03 1.79 -13.30
N GLY A 101 -1.46 1.75 -12.05
CA GLY A 101 -1.05 0.71 -11.09
C GLY A 101 -1.29 -0.72 -11.59
N LEU A 102 -2.35 -0.94 -12.37
CA LEU A 102 -2.71 -2.27 -12.88
C LEU A 102 -1.81 -2.74 -14.03
N LEU A 103 -1.01 -1.85 -14.63
CA LEU A 103 0.01 -2.24 -15.62
C LEU A 103 1.14 -3.07 -15.00
N TYR A 104 1.41 -2.88 -13.70
CA TYR A 104 2.48 -3.57 -12.99
C TYR A 104 1.99 -4.36 -11.77
N ALA A 105 0.70 -4.34 -11.42
CA ALA A 105 0.14 -4.97 -10.22
C ALA A 105 0.44 -6.48 -10.07
N PHE A 106 0.85 -7.18 -11.13
CA PHE A 106 1.18 -8.62 -11.11
C PHE A 106 2.69 -8.91 -11.22
N THR A 107 3.52 -7.87 -11.24
CA THR A 107 4.99 -7.98 -11.29
C THR A 107 5.59 -8.41 -9.95
N GLU A 108 4.95 -8.03 -8.85
CA GLU A 108 5.28 -8.41 -7.47
C GLU A 108 4.01 -8.84 -6.72
N ASN A 109 4.17 -9.53 -5.59
CA ASN A 109 3.08 -9.84 -4.68
C ASN A 109 2.75 -8.59 -3.85
N PHE A 110 1.88 -7.73 -4.36
CA PHE A 110 1.64 -6.43 -3.74
C PHE A 110 0.67 -6.48 -2.53
N MET A 111 1.04 -5.72 -1.50
CA MET A 111 0.15 -5.28 -0.44
C MET A 111 -0.15 -3.79 -0.64
N LEU A 112 -1.41 -3.40 -0.55
CA LEU A 112 -1.90 -2.03 -0.70
C LEU A 112 -1.85 -1.34 0.67
N PRO A 113 -0.94 -0.39 0.89
CA PRO A 113 -0.76 0.22 2.21
C PRO A 113 -1.49 1.56 2.31
N LEU A 114 -2.27 1.71 3.39
CA LEU A 114 -2.64 3.01 3.94
C LEU A 114 -2.11 3.05 5.38
N SER A 115 -0.81 3.31 5.49
CA SER A 115 -0.02 3.18 6.72
C SER A 115 -0.09 4.44 7.60
N HIS A 116 0.61 4.40 8.73
CA HIS A 116 0.74 5.52 9.65
C HIS A 116 1.45 6.73 9.03
N ASP A 117 2.43 6.50 8.15
CA ASP A 117 3.17 7.57 7.46
C ASP A 117 2.26 8.43 6.59
N GLU A 118 1.09 7.92 6.20
CA GLU A 118 0.10 8.62 5.40
C GLU A 118 -0.90 9.43 6.22
N VAL A 119 -0.77 9.50 7.54
CA VAL A 119 -1.69 10.28 8.38
C VAL A 119 -0.97 11.11 9.43
N VAL A 120 0.24 11.58 9.09
CA VAL A 120 1.12 12.37 9.97
C VAL A 120 1.81 13.51 9.20
N HIS A 121 2.58 14.32 9.92
CA HIS A 121 3.51 15.32 9.37
C HIS A 121 2.86 16.34 8.43
N GLY A 122 1.62 16.76 8.73
CA GLY A 122 0.90 17.77 7.94
C GLY A 122 0.20 17.21 6.70
N LYS A 123 0.26 15.89 6.47
CA LYS A 123 -0.44 15.25 5.34
C LYS A 123 -1.96 15.12 5.56
N GLY A 124 -2.46 15.39 6.77
CA GLY A 124 -3.85 15.20 7.18
C GLY A 124 -4.24 13.73 7.39
N SER A 125 -5.38 13.51 8.06
CA SER A 125 -6.04 12.20 8.05
C SER A 125 -6.56 11.86 6.65
N LEU A 126 -6.87 10.58 6.40
CA LEU A 126 -7.49 10.18 5.13
C LEU A 126 -8.80 10.93 4.85
N LEU A 127 -9.60 11.21 5.89
CA LEU A 127 -10.84 11.99 5.75
C LEU A 127 -10.56 13.45 5.37
N ALA A 128 -9.54 14.07 5.96
CA ALA A 128 -9.17 15.45 5.69
C ALA A 128 -8.64 15.67 4.27
N ARG A 129 -8.06 14.64 3.65
CA ARG A 129 -7.60 14.67 2.25
C ARG A 129 -8.73 14.62 1.22
N MET A 130 -9.95 14.24 1.63
CA MET A 130 -11.08 14.14 0.70
C MET A 130 -11.67 15.54 0.40
N PRO A 131 -12.02 15.83 -0.87
CA PRO A 131 -12.61 17.11 -1.24
C PRO A 131 -14.09 17.19 -0.88
N GLY A 132 -14.60 18.43 -0.88
CA GLY A 132 -16.02 18.71 -0.71
C GLY A 132 -16.47 18.93 0.73
N ASP A 133 -17.79 18.97 0.89
CA ASP A 133 -18.43 19.07 2.20
C ASP A 133 -18.27 17.79 3.03
N ARG A 134 -18.68 17.83 4.30
CA ARG A 134 -18.55 16.69 5.22
C ARG A 134 -19.13 15.41 4.64
N TYR A 135 -20.32 15.47 4.05
CA TYR A 135 -20.98 14.30 3.47
C TYR A 135 -20.16 13.72 2.30
N GLN A 136 -19.68 14.58 1.41
CA GLN A 136 -18.83 14.20 0.28
C GLN A 136 -17.50 13.61 0.73
N ARG A 137 -16.88 14.12 1.80
CA ARG A 137 -15.63 13.57 2.34
C ARG A 137 -15.79 12.13 2.81
N PHE A 138 -16.84 11.85 3.58
CA PHE A 138 -17.16 10.49 3.98
C PHE A 138 -17.50 9.61 2.77
N ALA A 139 -18.21 10.13 1.77
CA ALA A 139 -18.50 9.37 0.55
C ALA A 139 -17.24 8.98 -0.24
N ASN A 140 -16.29 9.91 -0.38
CA ASN A 140 -15.01 9.63 -1.03
C ASN A 140 -14.16 8.65 -0.22
N LEU A 141 -14.19 8.72 1.11
CA LEU A 141 -13.47 7.76 1.95
C LEU A 141 -14.06 6.34 1.84
N ARG A 142 -15.40 6.22 1.74
CA ARG A 142 -16.03 4.93 1.42
C ARG A 142 -15.62 4.42 0.05
N LEU A 143 -15.58 5.31 -0.95
CA LEU A 143 -15.13 4.96 -2.30
C LEU A 143 -13.68 4.43 -2.29
N LEU A 144 -12.78 5.07 -1.55
CA LEU A 144 -11.40 4.60 -1.36
C LEU A 144 -11.38 3.16 -0.83
N TYR A 145 -12.11 2.88 0.24
CA TYR A 145 -12.08 1.56 0.86
C TYR A 145 -12.73 0.49 0.00
N VAL A 146 -13.86 0.77 -0.65
CA VAL A 146 -14.45 -0.17 -1.60
C VAL A 146 -13.48 -0.46 -2.72
N TYR A 147 -12.87 0.57 -3.32
CA TYR A 147 -11.88 0.40 -4.39
C TYR A 147 -10.68 -0.42 -3.91
N MET A 148 -10.09 -0.06 -2.78
CA MET A 148 -8.96 -0.78 -2.17
C MET A 148 -9.29 -2.26 -1.92
N TRP A 149 -10.50 -2.59 -1.44
CA TRP A 149 -10.89 -3.98 -1.17
C TRP A 149 -11.11 -4.80 -2.44
N MET A 150 -11.57 -4.18 -3.54
CA MET A 150 -11.79 -4.84 -4.82
C MET A 150 -10.53 -4.90 -5.70
N TYR A 151 -9.54 -4.04 -5.44
CA TYR A 151 -8.29 -3.98 -6.20
C TYR A 151 -7.40 -5.22 -5.96
N PRO A 152 -6.65 -5.74 -6.94
CA PRO A 152 -5.70 -6.84 -6.73
C PRO A 152 -4.59 -6.52 -5.71
N GLY A 153 -4.37 -7.40 -4.75
CA GLY A 153 -3.32 -7.29 -3.73
C GLY A 153 -3.88 -7.37 -2.30
N LYS A 154 -3.02 -7.67 -1.32
CA LYS A 154 -3.42 -7.74 0.10
C LYS A 154 -3.67 -6.35 0.69
N LYS A 155 -4.44 -6.26 1.78
CA LYS A 155 -4.89 -4.97 2.35
C LYS A 155 -4.11 -4.65 3.63
N PHE A 156 -3.69 -3.40 3.79
CA PHE A 156 -3.12 -2.89 5.03
C PHE A 156 -3.69 -1.51 5.35
N LEU A 157 -4.34 -1.40 6.52
CA LEU A 157 -4.97 -0.17 6.99
C LEU A 157 -4.49 0.13 8.41
N PHE A 158 -3.95 1.33 8.62
CA PHE A 158 -3.53 1.78 9.94
C PHE A 158 -4.71 2.13 10.85
N MET A 159 -4.53 1.97 12.16
CA MET A 159 -5.55 2.26 13.16
C MET A 159 -6.02 3.73 13.11
N GLY A 160 -7.29 3.96 13.44
CA GLY A 160 -7.93 5.27 13.33
C GLY A 160 -8.57 5.51 11.97
N ASN A 161 -8.00 4.95 10.89
CA ASN A 161 -8.57 5.07 9.55
C ASN A 161 -9.92 4.34 9.45
N GLU A 162 -10.14 3.28 10.23
CA GLU A 162 -11.32 2.44 10.13
C GLU A 162 -12.62 3.12 10.56
N PHE A 163 -12.53 4.15 11.40
CA PHE A 163 -13.67 4.97 11.80
C PHE A 163 -13.54 6.42 11.34
N ALA A 164 -12.65 6.68 10.37
CA ALA A 164 -12.38 8.00 9.82
C ALA A 164 -12.00 9.02 10.89
N GLN A 165 -10.94 8.76 11.65
CA GLN A 165 -10.37 9.76 12.56
C GLN A 165 -10.14 11.07 11.81
N GLU A 166 -10.60 12.19 12.40
CA GLU A 166 -10.55 13.48 11.70
C GLU A 166 -9.15 14.10 11.75
N ARG A 167 -8.47 13.96 12.89
CA ARG A 167 -7.13 14.50 13.11
C ARG A 167 -6.06 13.54 12.60
N GLU A 168 -4.89 14.09 12.28
CA GLU A 168 -3.68 13.28 12.09
C GLU A 168 -3.43 12.38 13.29
N TRP A 169 -2.77 11.26 13.04
CA TRP A 169 -2.29 10.40 14.10
C TRP A 169 -1.24 11.15 14.92
N ASP A 170 -1.37 11.05 16.24
CA ASP A 170 -0.45 11.62 17.21
C ASP A 170 0.04 10.48 18.09
N CYS A 171 1.34 10.23 18.09
CA CYS A 171 1.94 9.13 18.84
C CYS A 171 1.90 9.33 20.36
N ASP A 172 1.72 10.57 20.83
CA ASP A 172 1.65 10.91 22.25
C ASP A 172 0.21 10.84 22.80
N ASN A 173 -0.78 10.66 21.93
CA ASN A 173 -2.19 10.67 22.29
C ASN A 173 -2.93 9.38 21.91
N ILE A 174 -4.05 9.14 22.57
CA ILE A 174 -4.98 8.08 22.18
C ILE A 174 -5.76 8.49 20.94
N LEU A 175 -6.26 7.49 20.20
CA LEU A 175 -7.20 7.73 19.11
C LEU A 175 -8.50 8.39 19.61
N ASP A 176 -9.15 9.15 18.75
CA ASP A 176 -10.37 9.93 19.07
C ASP A 176 -11.63 9.03 19.14
N TRP A 177 -11.66 8.09 20.08
CA TRP A 177 -12.72 7.08 20.20
C TRP A 177 -14.15 7.63 20.36
N ASP A 178 -14.30 8.85 20.91
CA ASP A 178 -15.61 9.49 21.06
C ASP A 178 -16.29 9.80 19.71
N LEU A 179 -15.54 9.82 18.60
CA LEU A 179 -16.09 9.93 17.24
C LEU A 179 -17.08 8.80 16.93
N LEU A 180 -16.92 7.60 17.50
CA LEU A 180 -17.84 6.46 17.30
C LEU A 180 -19.25 6.66 17.90
N ARG A 181 -19.47 7.75 18.62
CA ARG A 181 -20.81 8.20 19.04
C ARG A 181 -21.56 8.88 17.89
N LEU A 182 -20.85 9.36 16.87
CA LEU A 182 -21.43 10.01 15.69
C LEU A 182 -21.77 8.94 14.62
N PRO A 183 -22.96 9.01 14.00
CA PRO A 183 -23.40 8.00 13.04
C PRO A 183 -22.46 7.79 11.85
N GLU A 184 -21.82 8.86 11.36
CA GLU A 184 -20.98 8.81 10.16
C GLU A 184 -19.71 7.97 10.39
N HIS A 185 -19.04 8.15 11.53
CA HIS A 185 -17.84 7.41 11.92
C HIS A 185 -18.16 5.96 12.25
N ARG A 186 -19.28 5.71 12.93
CA ARG A 186 -19.78 4.34 13.14
C ARG A 186 -20.09 3.65 11.82
N GLY A 187 -20.70 4.35 10.88
CA GLY A 187 -20.97 3.84 9.53
C GLY A 187 -19.71 3.47 8.75
N MET A 188 -18.60 4.19 8.95
CA MET A 188 -17.30 3.81 8.36
C MET A 188 -16.75 2.51 8.94
N GLN A 189 -16.83 2.34 10.26
CA GLN A 189 -16.42 1.10 10.93
C GLN A 189 -17.29 -0.08 10.49
N GLU A 190 -18.61 0.11 10.36
CA GLU A 190 -19.54 -0.90 9.85
C GLU A 190 -19.23 -1.26 8.39
N LEU A 191 -18.95 -0.28 7.53
CA LEU A 191 -18.52 -0.55 6.15
C LEU A 191 -17.28 -1.44 6.11
N LEU A 192 -16.24 -1.13 6.89
CA LEU A 192 -15.02 -1.93 6.87
C LEU A 192 -15.20 -3.31 7.48
N ARG A 193 -16.06 -3.45 8.49
CA ARG A 193 -16.48 -4.77 8.99
C ARG A 193 -17.12 -5.58 7.86
N ASP A 194 -18.06 -4.99 7.15
CA ASP A 194 -18.82 -5.67 6.11
C ASP A 194 -17.93 -5.98 4.88
N LEU A 195 -17.01 -5.09 4.52
CA LEU A 195 -15.98 -5.33 3.51
C LEU A 195 -15.02 -6.46 3.90
N ASN A 196 -14.63 -6.57 5.16
CA ASN A 196 -13.79 -7.68 5.64
C ASN A 196 -14.53 -9.03 5.63
N ILE A 197 -15.83 -9.03 5.97
CA ILE A 197 -16.67 -10.22 5.84
C ILE A 197 -16.74 -10.62 4.36
N LEU A 198 -17.07 -9.68 3.48
CA LEU A 198 -17.14 -9.94 2.03
C LEU A 198 -15.81 -10.46 1.47
N TYR A 199 -14.69 -9.84 1.85
CA TYR A 199 -13.35 -10.24 1.43
C TYR A 199 -13.05 -11.68 1.84
N SER A 200 -13.25 -12.01 3.12
CA SER A 200 -12.96 -13.36 3.64
C SER A 200 -13.92 -14.44 3.13
N SER A 201 -15.15 -14.09 2.75
CA SER A 201 -16.15 -15.03 2.23
C SER A 201 -16.11 -15.22 0.71
N THR A 202 -15.34 -14.40 -0.02
CA THR A 202 -15.39 -14.37 -1.49
C THR A 202 -14.01 -14.65 -2.09
N GLU A 203 -13.78 -15.89 -2.53
CA GLU A 203 -12.48 -16.36 -3.03
C GLU A 203 -11.94 -15.52 -4.19
N SER A 204 -12.80 -14.98 -5.06
CA SER A 204 -12.37 -14.13 -6.18
C SER A 204 -11.69 -12.83 -5.74
N LEU A 205 -11.78 -12.43 -4.45
CA LEU A 205 -11.11 -11.25 -3.91
C LEU A 205 -9.71 -11.55 -3.33
N TYR A 206 -9.36 -12.81 -3.09
CA TYR A 206 -8.11 -13.17 -2.39
C TYR A 206 -7.44 -14.49 -2.83
N GLY A 207 -7.99 -15.20 -3.83
CA GLY A 207 -7.44 -16.46 -4.31
C GLY A 207 -6.47 -16.32 -5.49
N GLN A 208 -6.58 -15.23 -6.26
CA GLN A 208 -5.83 -15.00 -7.51
C GLN A 208 -5.25 -13.58 -7.60
N GLU A 209 -5.13 -12.87 -6.49
CA GLU A 209 -4.78 -11.45 -6.44
C GLU A 209 -3.35 -11.11 -6.91
N PHE A 210 -2.48 -12.12 -7.00
CA PHE A 210 -1.12 -11.98 -7.54
C PHE A 210 -0.97 -12.51 -8.96
N ASN A 211 -2.06 -13.03 -9.55
CA ASN A 211 -2.06 -13.59 -10.89
C ASN A 211 -2.90 -12.70 -11.80
N GLN A 212 -2.37 -12.39 -12.98
CA GLN A 212 -3.07 -11.54 -13.95
C GLN A 212 -4.44 -12.12 -14.34
N GLU A 213 -4.59 -13.44 -14.38
CA GLU A 213 -5.86 -14.13 -14.66
C GLU A 213 -6.97 -13.84 -13.63
N GLY A 214 -6.60 -13.35 -12.43
CA GLY A 214 -7.55 -12.97 -11.39
C GLY A 214 -8.24 -11.62 -11.63
N PHE A 215 -7.87 -10.88 -12.67
CA PHE A 215 -8.40 -9.55 -12.96
C PHE A 215 -8.55 -9.31 -14.45
N GLU A 216 -9.68 -8.73 -14.84
CA GLU A 216 -9.91 -8.26 -16.20
C GLU A 216 -10.65 -6.93 -16.15
N TRP A 217 -10.21 -5.97 -16.97
CA TRP A 217 -10.94 -4.74 -17.18
C TRP A 217 -12.18 -4.99 -18.03
N LEU A 218 -13.34 -4.52 -17.56
CA LEU A 218 -14.53 -4.44 -18.40
C LEU A 218 -14.48 -3.21 -19.32
N ASP A 219 -14.16 -2.06 -18.74
CA ASP A 219 -13.91 -0.78 -19.42
C ASP A 219 -13.06 0.12 -18.50
N CYS A 220 -12.12 0.84 -19.08
CA CYS A 220 -11.19 1.72 -18.34
C CYS A 220 -10.68 2.90 -19.19
N HIS A 221 -11.40 3.25 -20.26
CA HIS A 221 -11.05 4.34 -21.19
C HIS A 221 -11.83 5.63 -20.92
#